data_AF-A0A1C6N7V4-F1
#
_entry.id   AF-A0A1C6N7V4-F1
#
_cell.length_a   1.000
_cell.length_b   1.000
_cell.length_c   1.000
_cell.angle_alpha   90.00
_cell.angle_beta   90.00
_cell.angle_gamma   90.00
#
_symmetry.space_group_name_H-M   'P 1'
#
loop_
_entity.id
_entity.type
_entity.pdbx_description
1 polymer ?
#
loop_
_entity_poly.entity_id
_entity_poly.type
_entity_poly.pdbx_seq_one_letter_code
_entity_poly.pdbx_strand_id
1 'polypeptide(L)'
;MNSRQLDIFDDSRDTVLCNDVVVTLERRDTVSAGAAWAAFAEEFPDHESLAPLSVLVEALEQRVAAPFQDHESLHDARGALCDVIQSQR
;
A
#
# COMPACT_ATOMS: atom_id res chain seq x y z
N MET A 1 -26.50 30.94 6.03
CA MET A 1 -26.05 29.55 5.76
C MET A 1 -24.80 29.34 6.60
N ASN A 2 -24.81 28.37 7.51
CA ASN A 2 -23.76 28.17 8.51
C ASN A 2 -22.52 27.53 7.88
N SER A 3 -21.35 28.19 7.97
CA SER A 3 -20.05 27.67 7.50
C SER A 3 -19.66 26.31 8.09
N ARG A 4 -20.31 25.89 9.18
CA ARG A 4 -20.08 24.60 9.86
C ARG A 4 -20.52 23.38 9.05
N GLN A 5 -21.33 23.56 8.02
CA GLN A 5 -21.81 22.46 7.17
C GLN A 5 -20.86 22.16 5.99
N LEU A 6 -19.84 22.99 5.75
CA LEU A 6 -18.77 22.69 4.79
C LEU A 6 -17.57 21.96 5.44
N ASP A 7 -17.41 22.11 6.75
CA ASP A 7 -16.31 21.51 7.54
C ASP A 7 -16.41 19.97 7.64
N ILE A 8 -17.60 19.40 7.45
CA ILE A 8 -17.83 17.94 7.43
C ILE A 8 -17.33 17.26 6.14
N PHE A 9 -16.94 18.04 5.13
CA PHE A 9 -16.49 17.51 3.84
C PHE A 9 -14.97 17.57 3.66
N ASP A 10 -14.25 18.30 4.52
CA ASP A 10 -12.78 18.31 4.51
C ASP A 10 -12.25 16.96 5.02
N ASP A 11 -12.79 16.48 6.16
CA ASP A 11 -12.65 15.09 6.67
C ASP A 11 -13.33 14.03 5.77
N SER A 12 -14.06 14.45 4.73
CA SER A 12 -14.64 13.50 3.78
C SER A 12 -13.64 13.15 2.68
N ARG A 13 -12.68 14.02 2.37
CA ARG A 13 -11.85 13.83 1.18
C ARG A 13 -10.68 12.90 1.44
N ASP A 14 -10.02 13.04 2.58
CA ASP A 14 -9.07 12.06 3.12
C ASP A 14 -9.75 10.70 3.31
N THR A 15 -10.97 10.66 3.86
CA THR A 15 -11.75 9.42 4.02
C THR A 15 -12.08 8.77 2.67
N VAL A 16 -12.43 9.56 1.65
CA VAL A 16 -12.73 9.04 0.30
C VAL A 16 -11.48 8.45 -0.34
N LEU A 17 -10.36 9.19 -0.35
CA LEU A 17 -9.11 8.71 -0.93
C LEU A 17 -8.55 7.50 -0.17
N CYS A 18 -8.62 7.51 1.16
CA CYS A 18 -8.25 6.35 1.97
C CYS A 18 -9.13 5.13 1.64
N ASN A 19 -10.44 5.31 1.46
CA ASN A 19 -11.33 4.23 1.05
C ASN A 19 -11.01 3.72 -0.36
N ASP A 20 -10.64 4.58 -1.30
CA ASP A 20 -10.24 4.16 -2.66
C ASP A 20 -8.98 3.27 -2.61
N VAL A 21 -8.02 3.58 -1.74
CA VAL A 21 -6.87 2.70 -1.47
C VAL A 21 -7.33 1.35 -0.90
N VAL A 22 -8.23 1.36 0.09
CA VAL A 22 -8.74 0.11 0.70
C VAL A 22 -9.48 -0.75 -0.33
N VAL A 23 -10.37 -0.18 -1.14
CA VAL A 23 -11.13 -0.91 -2.16
C VAL A 23 -10.20 -1.55 -3.20
N THR A 24 -9.15 -0.86 -3.61
CA THR A 24 -8.18 -1.41 -4.58
C THR A 24 -7.31 -2.51 -3.97
N LEU A 25 -6.90 -2.36 -2.69
CA LEU A 25 -6.24 -3.42 -1.91
C LEU A 25 -7.12 -4.68 -1.76
N GLU A 26 -8.40 -4.52 -1.42
CA GLU A 26 -9.35 -5.63 -1.28
C GLU A 26 -9.52 -6.41 -2.59
N ARG A 27 -9.53 -5.69 -3.72
CA ARG A 27 -9.58 -6.30 -5.06
C ARG A 27 -8.26 -6.91 -5.50
N ARG A 28 -7.19 -6.74 -4.73
CA ARG A 28 -5.82 -7.19 -5.04
C ARG A 28 -5.33 -6.68 -6.39
N ASP A 29 -5.76 -5.47 -6.75
CA ASP A 29 -5.33 -4.80 -7.97
C ASP A 29 -4.13 -3.91 -7.64
N THR A 30 -2.93 -4.46 -7.87
CA THR A 30 -1.66 -3.81 -7.57
C THR A 30 -1.51 -2.44 -8.25
N VAL A 31 -1.90 -2.34 -9.52
CA VAL A 31 -1.73 -1.10 -10.30
C VAL A 31 -2.65 -0.02 -9.75
N SER A 32 -3.92 -0.37 -9.53
CA SER A 32 -4.89 0.58 -9.00
C SER A 32 -4.58 0.95 -7.55
N ALA A 33 -4.06 0.03 -6.73
CA ALA A 33 -3.69 0.29 -5.34
C ALA A 33 -2.52 1.27 -5.23
N GLY A 34 -1.47 1.09 -6.03
CA GLY A 34 -0.35 2.04 -6.07
C GLY A 34 -0.77 3.43 -6.54
N ALA A 35 -1.62 3.51 -7.57
CA ALA A 35 -2.12 4.78 -8.09
C ALA A 35 -3.02 5.52 -7.07
N ALA A 36 -3.93 4.79 -6.40
CA ALA A 36 -4.78 5.37 -5.36
C ALA A 36 -3.97 5.85 -4.16
N TRP A 37 -2.95 5.07 -3.74
CA TRP A 37 -2.08 5.45 -2.63
C TRP A 37 -1.25 6.70 -2.96
N ALA A 38 -0.71 6.80 -4.18
CA ALA A 38 0.04 7.98 -4.61
C ALA A 38 -0.84 9.24 -4.62
N ALA A 39 -2.08 9.14 -5.10
CA ALA A 39 -3.02 10.26 -5.09
C ALA A 39 -3.38 10.68 -3.65
N PHE A 40 -3.54 9.72 -2.73
CA PHE A 40 -3.79 10.02 -1.32
C PHE A 40 -2.57 10.68 -0.64
N ALA A 41 -1.36 10.19 -0.92
CA ALA A 41 -0.12 10.74 -0.38
C ALA A 41 0.20 12.15 -0.90
N GLU A 42 -0.12 12.43 -2.16
CA GLU A 42 0.04 13.76 -2.75
C GLU A 42 -0.85 14.80 -2.05
N GLU A 43 -2.08 14.42 -1.72
CA GLU A 43 -3.04 15.34 -1.14
C GLU A 43 -2.94 15.45 0.39
N PHE A 44 -2.60 14.36 1.08
CA PHE A 44 -2.51 14.31 2.54
C PHE A 44 -1.18 13.71 3.02
N PRO A 45 -0.03 14.39 2.78
CA PRO A 45 1.31 13.83 2.99
C PRO A 45 1.65 13.49 4.46
N ASP A 46 0.95 14.11 5.42
CA ASP A 46 1.16 13.91 6.86
C ASP A 46 0.11 12.97 7.48
N HIS A 47 -0.74 12.33 6.68
CA HIS A 47 -1.83 11.48 7.18
C HIS A 47 -1.32 10.16 7.77
N GLU A 48 -1.79 9.81 8.96
CA GLU A 48 -1.28 8.67 9.74
C GLU A 48 -1.44 7.31 9.02
N SER A 49 -2.49 7.16 8.21
CA SER A 49 -2.75 5.96 7.43
C SER A 49 -1.76 5.71 6.28
N LEU A 50 -0.93 6.67 5.87
CA LEU A 50 -0.04 6.50 4.71
C LEU A 50 0.96 5.35 4.88
N ALA A 51 1.62 5.28 6.03
CA ALA A 51 2.64 4.25 6.29
C ALA A 51 2.03 2.83 6.42
N PRO A 52 0.93 2.63 7.16
CA PRO A 52 0.23 1.33 7.14
C PRO A 52 -0.25 0.92 5.74
N LEU A 53 -0.80 1.86 4.96
CA LEU A 53 -1.28 1.56 3.61
C LEU A 53 -0.13 1.25 2.64
N SER A 54 1.01 1.94 2.74
CA SER A 54 2.17 1.67 1.88
C SER A 54 2.69 0.25 2.08
N VAL A 55 2.75 -0.23 3.33
CA VAL A 55 3.13 -1.61 3.65
C VAL A 55 2.20 -2.62 2.95
N LEU A 56 0.89 -2.35 2.91
CA LEU A 56 -0.07 -3.23 2.25
C LEU A 56 0.07 -3.20 0.73
N VAL A 57 0.32 -2.03 0.14
CA VAL A 57 0.58 -1.87 -1.30
C VAL A 57 1.86 -2.60 -1.70
N GLU A 58 2.96 -2.40 -0.97
CA GLU A 58 4.25 -3.07 -1.21
C GLU A 58 4.10 -4.60 -1.08
N ALA A 59 3.38 -5.09 -0.07
CA ALA A 59 3.12 -6.52 0.09
C ALA A 59 2.30 -7.08 -1.08
N LEU A 60 1.35 -6.30 -1.61
CA LEU A 60 0.55 -6.69 -2.76
C LEU A 60 1.39 -6.71 -4.06
N GLU A 61 2.31 -5.75 -4.24
CA GLU A 61 3.28 -5.72 -5.33
C GLU A 61 4.21 -6.93 -5.30
N GLN A 62 4.79 -7.23 -4.14
CA GLN A 62 5.66 -8.39 -3.92
C GLN A 62 4.94 -9.71 -4.19
N ARG A 63 3.63 -9.78 -3.91
CA ARG A 63 2.82 -10.96 -4.18
C ARG A 63 2.58 -11.19 -5.68
N VAL A 64 2.48 -10.13 -6.47
CA VAL A 64 2.28 -10.22 -7.93
C VAL A 64 3.57 -10.54 -8.65
N ALA A 65 4.72 -10.12 -8.12
CA ALA A 65 6.01 -10.65 -8.58
C ALA A 65 6.00 -12.16 -8.38
N ALA A 66 5.94 -12.93 -9.48
CA ALA A 66 5.86 -14.37 -9.40
C ALA A 66 7.13 -14.88 -8.68
N PRO A 67 7.01 -15.40 -7.46
CA PRO A 67 8.16 -15.97 -6.81
C PRO A 67 8.53 -17.17 -7.67
N PHE A 68 9.79 -17.24 -8.10
CA PHE A 68 10.31 -18.32 -8.95
C PHE A 68 9.89 -18.27 -10.42
N GLN A 69 9.91 -17.08 -11.05
CA GLN A 69 9.76 -16.99 -12.52
C GLN A 69 10.80 -17.83 -13.26
N ASP A 70 11.98 -17.99 -12.67
CA ASP A 70 13.10 -18.77 -13.19
C ASP A 70 13.95 -19.35 -12.05
N HIS A 71 14.99 -20.10 -12.42
CA HIS A 71 15.89 -20.72 -11.45
C HIS A 71 16.72 -19.69 -10.67
N GLU A 72 16.98 -18.51 -11.23
CA GLU A 72 17.75 -17.43 -10.61
C GLU A 72 16.95 -16.77 -9.49
N SER A 73 15.71 -16.38 -9.76
CA SER A 73 14.77 -15.85 -8.76
C SER A 73 14.50 -16.84 -7.62
N LEU A 74 14.52 -18.15 -7.87
CA LEU A 74 14.48 -19.17 -6.80
C LEU A 74 15.76 -19.23 -5.96
N HIS A 75 16.91 -19.09 -6.60
CA HIS A 75 18.19 -19.04 -5.89
C HIS A 75 18.25 -17.81 -4.96
N ASP A 76 17.80 -16.65 -5.43
CA ASP A 76 17.82 -15.39 -4.69
C ASP A 76 16.82 -15.37 -3.53
N ALA A 77 15.58 -15.84 -3.77
CA ALA A 77 14.58 -15.98 -2.72
C ALA A 77 15.04 -16.93 -1.60
N ARG A 78 15.74 -18.02 -1.96
CA ARG A 78 16.37 -18.91 -0.97
C ARG A 78 17.46 -18.21 -0.18
N GLY A 79 18.30 -17.40 -0.84
CA GLY A 79 19.35 -16.61 -0.19
C GLY A 79 18.79 -15.65 0.86
N ALA A 80 17.81 -14.83 0.47
CA ALA A 80 17.14 -13.89 1.37
C ALA A 80 16.50 -14.60 2.58
N LEU A 81 15.89 -15.77 2.38
CA LEU A 81 15.33 -16.56 3.48
C LEU A 81 16.43 -17.04 4.46
N CYS A 82 17.58 -17.50 3.94
CA CYS A 82 18.70 -17.92 4.78
C CYS A 82 19.24 -16.76 5.63
N ASP A 83 19.34 -15.56 5.07
CA ASP A 83 19.83 -14.37 5.77
C ASP A 83 18.89 -13.94 6.90
N VAL A 84 17.57 -14.00 6.67
CA VAL A 84 16.56 -13.72 7.70
C VAL A 84 16.66 -14.72 8.86
N ILE A 85 16.81 -16.02 8.56
CA ILE A 85 16.94 -17.07 9.59
C ILE A 85 18.22 -16.89 10.41
N GLN A 86 19.31 -16.48 9.78
CA GLN A 86 20.59 -16.25 10.46
C GLN A 86 20.58 -14.98 11.32
N SER A 87 19.89 -13.93 10.86
CA SER A 87 19.80 -12.66 11.59
C SER A 87 18.92 -12.72 12.84
N GLN A 88 18.14 -13.78 13.01
CA GLN A 88 17.29 -14.03 14.19
C GLN A 88 17.95 -14.94 15.24
N ARG A 89 19.22 -15.32 15.05
CA ARG A 89 19.96 -16.24 15.91
C ARG A 89 21.04 -15.52 16.70
#